data_AF-A0A966YIR3-F1
#
_entry.id   AF-A0A966YIR3-F1
#
_cell.length_a   1.000
_cell.length_b   1.000
_cell.length_c   1.000
_cell.angle_alpha   90.00
_cell.angle_beta   90.00
_cell.angle_gamma   90.00
#
_symmetry.space_group_name_H-M   'P 1'
#
loop_
_entity.id
_entity.type
_entity.pdbx_description
1 polymer ?
#
loop_
_entity_poly.entity_id
_entity_poly.type
_entity_poly.pdbx_seq_one_letter_code
_entity_poly.pdbx_strand_id
1 'polypeptide(L)'
;MISAGLVALSARPAFAVKQFYDQFKEVYVNEGDLDQGMVAKAKCNICHVKGEKKKVKNEYGKLLDDLLDRKKDAKNPEKIREALAKVADMKSPSGETWGEMIKAGKLPE
;
A
#
# COMPACT_ATOMS: atom_id res chain seq x y z
N MET A 1 -18.15 -44.75 11.97
CA MET A 1 -16.85 -44.20 11.54
C MET A 1 -17.07 -42.73 11.18
N ILE A 2 -16.71 -41.80 12.06
CA ILE A 2 -16.92 -40.36 11.84
C ILE A 2 -15.65 -39.84 11.17
N SER A 3 -15.72 -39.63 9.86
CA SER A 3 -14.65 -39.00 9.09
C SER A 3 -14.65 -37.50 9.40
N ALA A 4 -13.70 -37.04 10.22
CA ALA A 4 -13.42 -35.63 10.39
C ALA A 4 -12.48 -35.16 9.27
N GLY A 5 -13.04 -34.55 8.23
CA GLY A 5 -12.29 -33.89 7.17
C GLY A 5 -11.63 -32.61 7.70
N LEU A 6 -10.30 -32.62 7.81
CA LEU A 6 -9.50 -31.47 8.19
C LEU A 6 -9.43 -30.49 7.01
N VAL A 7 -10.23 -29.43 7.05
CA VAL A 7 -10.13 -28.31 6.10
C VAL A 7 -8.87 -27.51 6.44
N ALA A 8 -7.81 -27.70 5.66
CA ALA A 8 -6.60 -26.89 5.76
C ALA A 8 -6.89 -25.45 5.29
N LEU A 9 -7.11 -24.53 6.24
CA LEU A 9 -7.08 -23.10 5.95
C LEU A 9 -5.64 -22.70 5.61
N SER A 10 -5.30 -22.60 4.32
CA SER A 10 -4.07 -21.95 3.90
C SER A 10 -4.15 -20.46 4.26
N ALA A 11 -3.57 -20.07 5.38
CA ALA A 11 -3.36 -18.65 5.69
C ALA A 11 -2.48 -18.06 4.59
N ARG A 12 -3.07 -17.27 3.68
CA ARG A 12 -2.29 -16.61 2.63
C ARG A 12 -1.26 -15.70 3.30
N PRO A 13 0.03 -15.79 2.94
CA PRO A 13 1.07 -15.10 3.67
C PRO A 13 0.89 -13.59 3.53
N ALA A 14 0.99 -12.88 4.66
CA ALA A 14 1.09 -11.41 4.71
C ALA A 14 2.20 -10.83 3.82
N PHE A 15 3.11 -11.69 3.35
CA PHE A 15 4.19 -11.42 2.41
C PHE A 15 3.72 -10.84 1.06
N ALA A 16 2.54 -11.23 0.56
CA ALA A 16 2.04 -10.75 -0.73
C ALA A 16 1.69 -9.24 -0.73
N VAL A 17 1.54 -8.61 0.43
CA VAL A 17 1.28 -7.16 0.53
C VAL A 17 2.53 -6.38 0.90
N LYS A 18 3.53 -7.04 1.52
CA LYS A 18 4.77 -6.39 1.94
C LYS A 18 5.49 -5.74 0.76
N GLN A 19 5.44 -6.36 -0.42
CA GLN A 19 6.07 -5.83 -1.64
C GLN A 19 5.51 -4.46 -2.06
N PHE A 20 4.20 -4.20 -1.90
CA PHE A 20 3.64 -2.88 -2.16
C PHE A 20 4.24 -1.81 -1.23
N TYR A 21 4.36 -2.13 0.06
CA TYR A 21 4.98 -1.24 1.03
C TYR A 21 6.50 -1.08 0.80
N ASP A 22 7.17 -2.15 0.37
CA ASP A 22 8.59 -2.09 0.04
C ASP A 22 8.85 -1.19 -1.17
N GLN A 23 8.04 -1.30 -2.24
CA GLN A 23 8.14 -0.38 -3.38
C GLN A 23 7.74 1.06 -3.02
N PHE A 24 6.77 1.26 -2.11
CA PHE A 24 6.47 2.60 -1.60
C PHE A 24 7.70 3.24 -0.94
N LYS A 25 8.38 2.51 -0.05
CA LYS A 25 9.63 3.01 0.56
C LYS A 25 10.71 3.23 -0.49
N GLU A 26 10.83 2.33 -1.45
CA GLU A 26 11.83 2.47 -2.51
C GLU A 26 11.64 3.80 -3.25
N VAL A 27 10.43 4.05 -3.75
CA VAL A 27 10.12 5.26 -4.54
C VAL A 27 10.18 6.53 -3.71
N TYR A 28 9.63 6.53 -2.49
CA TYR A 28 9.42 7.78 -1.75
C TYR A 28 10.44 8.04 -0.63
N VAL A 29 11.11 7.00 -0.12
CA VAL A 29 12.08 7.12 0.99
C VAL A 29 13.52 6.92 0.51
N ASN A 30 13.78 5.91 -0.32
CA ASN A 30 15.13 5.60 -0.78
C ASN A 30 15.51 6.43 -2.01
N GLU A 31 14.61 6.52 -2.99
CA GLU A 31 14.74 7.32 -4.20
C GLU A 31 14.16 8.75 -4.01
N GLY A 32 13.49 9.02 -2.89
CA GLY A 32 12.83 10.30 -2.58
C GLY A 32 13.17 10.85 -1.19
N ASP A 33 12.52 11.93 -0.78
CA ASP A 33 12.84 12.69 0.45
C ASP A 33 11.87 12.44 1.62
N LEU A 34 10.96 11.45 1.51
CA LEU A 34 9.99 11.18 2.57
C LEU A 34 10.69 10.55 3.79
N ASP A 35 10.43 11.08 4.98
CA ASP A 35 11.10 10.61 6.20
C ASP A 35 10.84 9.12 6.51
N GLN A 36 11.92 8.35 6.59
CA GLN A 36 11.86 6.92 6.92
C GLN A 36 11.19 6.68 8.28
N GLY A 37 11.43 7.55 9.26
CA GLY A 37 10.85 7.43 10.61
C GLY A 37 9.33 7.53 10.60
N MET A 38 8.78 8.49 9.86
CA MET A 38 7.35 8.69 9.65
C MET A 38 6.73 7.49 8.93
N VAL A 39 7.35 7.05 7.84
CA VAL A 39 6.88 5.88 7.06
C VAL A 39 6.93 4.59 7.90
N ALA A 40 7.97 4.42 8.72
CA ALA A 40 8.11 3.27 9.62
C ALA A 40 7.16 3.31 10.82
N LYS A 41 6.67 4.49 11.23
CA LYS A 41 5.61 4.62 12.25
C LYS A 41 4.24 4.34 11.65
N ALA A 42 3.96 4.83 10.45
CA ALA A 42 2.69 4.64 9.76
C ALA A 42 2.47 3.18 9.31
N LYS A 43 3.51 2.53 8.75
CA LYS A 43 3.49 1.13 8.28
C LYS A 43 2.27 0.82 7.40
N CYS A 44 1.32 0.04 7.93
CA CYS A 44 0.09 -0.36 7.25
C CYS A 44 -0.88 0.81 7.06
N ASN A 45 -0.78 1.84 7.91
CA ASN A 45 -1.74 2.95 7.93
C ASN A 45 -1.53 3.94 6.77
N ILE A 46 -0.45 3.77 5.98
CA ILE A 46 -0.26 4.52 4.74
C ILE A 46 -1.34 4.16 3.70
N CYS A 47 -1.83 2.91 3.71
CA CYS A 47 -2.86 2.46 2.75
C CYS A 47 -4.14 1.97 3.44
N HIS A 48 -4.15 1.86 4.76
CA HIS A 48 -5.26 1.33 5.55
C HIS A 48 -5.69 2.32 6.61
N VAL A 49 -6.98 2.32 6.92
CA VAL A 49 -7.51 3.20 7.96
C VAL A 49 -6.97 2.75 9.32
N LYS A 50 -6.38 3.68 10.07
CA LYS A 50 -5.82 3.41 11.40
C LYS A 50 -6.93 2.99 12.36
N GLY A 51 -6.70 1.91 13.12
CA GLY A 51 -7.68 1.36 14.06
C GLY A 51 -8.73 0.44 13.40
N GLU A 52 -8.77 0.39 12.07
CA GLU A 52 -9.68 -0.47 11.32
C GLU A 52 -9.03 -1.78 10.86
N LYS A 53 -9.87 -2.70 10.38
CA LYS A 53 -9.39 -3.94 9.76
C LYS A 53 -8.61 -3.59 8.48
N LYS A 54 -7.50 -4.29 8.20
CA LYS A 54 -6.65 -4.12 6.98
C LYS A 54 -7.38 -4.23 5.62
N LYS A 55 -8.63 -4.68 5.60
CA LYS A 55 -9.47 -4.67 4.40
C LYS A 55 -10.04 -3.27 4.10
N VAL A 56 -10.13 -2.42 5.11
CA VAL A 56 -10.57 -1.04 5.03
C VAL A 56 -9.37 -0.20 4.61
N LYS A 57 -9.40 0.24 3.35
CA LYS A 57 -8.37 1.12 2.80
C LYS A 57 -8.75 2.58 3.01
N ASN A 58 -7.75 3.40 3.23
CA ASN A 58 -7.90 4.85 3.20
C ASN A 58 -7.99 5.33 1.74
N GLU A 59 -8.08 6.62 1.48
CA GLU A 59 -8.34 7.10 0.11
C GLU A 59 -7.17 6.80 -0.83
N TYR A 60 -5.94 7.04 -0.38
CA TYR A 60 -4.74 6.67 -1.13
C TYR A 60 -4.67 5.16 -1.44
N GLY A 61 -4.97 4.32 -0.44
CA GLY A 61 -4.97 2.87 -0.58
C GLY A 61 -6.07 2.32 -1.48
N LYS A 62 -7.21 3.03 -1.62
CA LYS A 62 -8.26 2.67 -2.60
C LYS A 62 -7.78 2.90 -4.02
N LEU A 63 -7.15 4.04 -4.29
CA LEU A 63 -6.60 4.35 -5.62
C LEU A 63 -5.58 3.30 -6.07
N LEU A 64 -4.74 2.82 -5.15
CA LEU A 64 -3.82 1.72 -5.46
C LEU A 64 -4.52 0.38 -5.67
N ASP A 65 -5.58 0.07 -4.91
CA ASP A 65 -6.36 -1.17 -5.07
C ASP A 65 -7.13 -1.22 -6.40
N ASP A 66 -7.49 -0.07 -6.96
CA ASP A 66 -8.11 0.03 -8.29
C ASP A 66 -7.11 -0.25 -9.43
N LEU A 67 -5.81 -0.03 -9.20
CA LEU A 67 -4.75 -0.21 -10.20
C LEU A 67 -4.00 -1.54 -10.07
N LEU A 68 -4.04 -2.17 -8.89
CA LEU A 68 -3.21 -3.32 -8.54
C LEU A 68 -4.04 -4.50 -8.03
N ASP A 69 -3.86 -5.66 -8.65
CA ASP A 69 -4.33 -6.93 -8.11
C ASP A 69 -3.29 -7.51 -7.15
N ARG A 70 -3.67 -7.65 -5.88
CA ARG A 70 -2.80 -8.14 -4.80
C ARG A 70 -2.18 -9.53 -5.04
N LYS A 71 -2.78 -10.37 -5.88
CA LYS A 71 -2.27 -11.73 -6.18
C LYS A 71 -1.38 -11.73 -7.42
N LYS A 72 -1.72 -10.92 -8.42
CA LYS A 72 -1.01 -10.89 -9.71
C LYS A 72 0.19 -9.94 -9.67
N ASP A 73 0.02 -8.79 -9.04
CA ASP A 73 0.95 -7.67 -9.20
C ASP A 73 1.94 -7.53 -8.03
N ALA A 74 1.73 -8.25 -6.93
CA ALA A 74 2.61 -8.23 -5.77
C ALA A 74 4.08 -8.59 -6.05
N LYS A 75 4.36 -9.29 -7.16
CA LYS A 75 5.71 -9.65 -7.60
C LYS A 75 6.18 -8.85 -8.83
N ASN A 76 5.42 -7.85 -9.26
CA ASN A 76 5.73 -7.01 -10.40
C ASN A 76 6.09 -5.59 -9.90
N PRO A 77 7.37 -5.35 -9.54
CA PRO A 77 7.79 -4.06 -9.00
C PRO A 77 7.55 -2.91 -9.99
N GLU A 78 7.73 -3.15 -11.30
CA GLU A 78 7.49 -2.14 -12.34
C GLU A 78 6.04 -1.68 -12.32
N LYS A 79 5.08 -2.62 -12.35
CA LYS A 79 3.65 -2.28 -12.29
C LYS A 79 3.26 -1.59 -10.99
N ILE A 80 3.89 -1.97 -9.87
CA ILE A 80 3.67 -1.29 -8.59
C ILE A 80 4.16 0.17 -8.68
N ARG A 81 5.35 0.41 -9.21
CA ARG A 81 5.92 1.75 -9.38
C ARG A 81 5.08 2.60 -10.36
N GLU A 82 4.60 2.02 -11.45
CA GLU A 82 3.67 2.69 -12.36
C GLU A 82 2.37 3.09 -11.67
N ALA A 83 1.81 2.23 -10.82
CA ALA A 83 0.62 2.58 -10.05
C ALA A 83 0.90 3.69 -9.03
N LEU A 84 2.05 3.65 -8.33
CA LEU A 84 2.47 4.71 -7.42
C LEU A 84 2.60 6.05 -8.15
N ALA A 85 3.23 6.07 -9.34
CA ALA A 85 3.35 7.27 -10.16
C ALA A 85 1.98 7.79 -10.61
N LYS A 86 1.09 6.92 -11.10
CA LYS A 86 -0.27 7.30 -11.48
C LYS A 86 -1.06 7.91 -10.32
N VAL A 87 -0.97 7.33 -9.12
CA VAL A 87 -1.65 7.88 -7.95
C VAL A 87 -1.01 9.19 -7.51
N ALA A 88 0.31 9.35 -7.65
CA ALA A 88 1.00 10.61 -7.35
C ALA A 88 0.45 11.79 -8.18
N ASP A 89 0.01 11.56 -9.41
CA ASP A 89 -0.59 12.59 -10.28
C ASP A 89 -2.08 12.87 -9.97
N MET A 90 -2.74 12.02 -9.17
CA MET A 90 -4.14 12.21 -8.80
C MET A 90 -4.30 13.26 -7.69
N LYS A 91 -5.42 13.99 -7.73
CA LYS A 91 -5.80 14.93 -6.68
C LYS A 91 -6.17 14.20 -5.40
N SER A 92 -5.63 14.67 -4.29
CA SER A 92 -6.08 14.31 -2.95
C SER A 92 -7.32 15.15 -2.57
N PRO A 93 -8.01 14.81 -1.47
CA PRO A 93 -9.11 15.62 -0.94
C PRO A 93 -8.70 17.05 -0.55
N SER A 94 -7.41 17.31 -0.29
CA SER A 94 -6.93 18.65 0.02
C SER A 94 -6.81 19.55 -1.21
N GLY A 95 -6.97 19.00 -2.41
CA GLY A 95 -6.83 19.72 -3.68
C GLY A 95 -5.40 19.81 -4.21
N GLU A 96 -4.39 19.39 -3.44
CA GLU A 96 -3.03 19.10 -3.92
C GLU A 96 -3.02 17.70 -4.58
N THR A 97 -2.04 17.41 -5.42
CA THR A 97 -1.81 16.02 -5.85
C THR A 97 -1.17 15.20 -4.73
N TRP A 98 -1.35 13.88 -4.73
CA TRP A 98 -0.69 13.02 -3.75
C TRP A 98 0.84 13.13 -3.83
N GLY A 99 1.38 13.29 -5.03
CA GLY A 99 2.81 13.49 -5.26
C GLY A 99 3.33 14.79 -4.67
N GLU A 100 2.59 15.91 -4.81
CA GLU A 100 2.92 17.19 -4.16
C GLU A 100 2.92 17.06 -2.64
N MET A 101 1.91 16.40 -2.06
CA MET A 101 1.83 16.17 -0.61
C MET A 101 3.01 15.34 -0.09
N ILE A 102 3.35 14.25 -0.78
CA ILE A 102 4.47 13.37 -0.40
C ILE A 102 5.79 14.12 -0.50
N LYS A 103 6.01 14.90 -1.58
CA LYS A 103 7.19 15.76 -1.73
C LYS A 103 7.28 16.83 -0.64
N ALA A 104 6.14 17.30 -0.12
CA ALA A 104 6.08 18.19 1.03
C ALA A 104 6.30 17.47 2.38
N GLY A 105 6.67 16.19 2.38
CA GLY A 105 6.93 15.40 3.58
C GLY A 105 5.67 14.93 4.31
N LYS A 106 4.49 15.05 3.69
CA LYS A 106 3.22 14.58 4.27
C LYS A 106 3.00 13.11 3.90
N LEU A 107 2.47 12.33 4.83
CA LEU A 107 2.05 10.96 4.53
C LEU A 107 0.74 10.97 3.74
N PRO A 108 0.60 10.10 2.74
CA PRO A 108 -0.67 9.92 2.06
C PRO A 108 -1.55 9.02 2.94
N GLU A 109 -2.59 9.58 3.54
CA GLU A 109 -3.61 8.84 4.29
C GLU A 109 -5.03 9.30 3.95
#